data_AF-A0AAJ1PRG3-F1
#
_entry.id   AF-A0AAJ1PRG3-F1
#
_cell.length_a   1.000
_cell.length_b   1.000
_cell.length_c   1.000
_cell.angle_alpha   90.00
_cell.angle_beta   90.00
_cell.angle_gamma   90.00
#
_symmetry.space_group_name_H-M   'P 1'
#
loop_
_entity.id
_entity.type
_entity.pdbx_description
1 polymer ?
#
loop_
_entity_poly.entity_id
_entity_poly.type
_entity_poly.pdbx_seq_one_letter_code
_entity_poly.pdbx_strand_id
1 'polypeptide(L)'
;MKKKELHAIRGIDEETYMKFREKALAERMKVGEALTLAMREWIKKGREGKGINPRNLLKIKPFDWGPGTEKTSKEIDEILYGKKR
;
A
#
# COMPACT_ATOMS: atom_id res chain seq x y z
N MET A 1 -31.64 -3.32 -15.62
CA MET A 1 -30.34 -4.05 -15.72
C MET A 1 -29.34 -3.14 -16.42
N LYS A 2 -28.13 -2.93 -15.88
CA LYS A 2 -27.12 -2.06 -16.52
C LYS A 2 -26.66 -2.69 -17.84
N LYS A 3 -26.57 -1.86 -18.90
CA LYS A 3 -26.07 -2.25 -20.22
C LYS A 3 -24.63 -2.77 -20.07
N LYS A 4 -24.33 -3.96 -20.59
CA LYS A 4 -22.96 -4.51 -20.62
C LYS A 4 -22.33 -4.11 -21.94
N GLU A 5 -21.32 -3.26 -21.89
CA GLU A 5 -20.56 -2.83 -23.05
C GLU A 5 -19.38 -3.77 -23.30
N LEU A 6 -19.13 -4.11 -24.56
CA LEU A 6 -18.01 -4.98 -24.94
C LEU A 6 -16.71 -4.19 -24.90
N HIS A 7 -15.79 -4.61 -24.03
CA HIS A 7 -14.45 -4.02 -23.93
C HIS A 7 -13.42 -5.08 -24.34
N ALA A 8 -12.64 -4.78 -25.38
CA ALA A 8 -11.55 -5.64 -25.82
C ALA A 8 -10.23 -5.13 -25.25
N ILE A 9 -9.48 -6.01 -24.58
CA ILE A 9 -8.16 -5.72 -24.03
C ILE A 9 -7.13 -6.40 -24.93
N ARG A 10 -6.10 -5.65 -25.35
CA ARG A 10 -5.00 -6.14 -26.20
C ARG A 10 -3.70 -6.20 -25.40
N GLY A 11 -2.76 -7.02 -25.86
CA GLY A 11 -1.42 -7.14 -25.24
C GLY A 11 -1.40 -7.94 -23.93
N ILE A 12 -2.32 -8.89 -23.77
CA ILE A 12 -2.28 -9.82 -22.63
C ILE A 12 -1.34 -10.96 -22.99
N ASP A 13 -0.43 -11.28 -22.07
CA ASP A 13 0.40 -12.48 -22.16
C ASP A 13 -0.47 -13.75 -22.05
N GLU A 14 -0.31 -14.67 -22.99
CA GLU A 14 -1.20 -15.82 -23.14
C GLU A 14 -1.07 -16.82 -21.98
N GLU A 15 0.14 -17.07 -21.50
CA GLU A 15 0.38 -17.96 -20.35
C GLU A 15 -0.27 -17.40 -19.07
N THR A 16 -0.11 -16.10 -18.84
CA THR A 16 -0.71 -15.40 -17.69
C THR A 16 -2.23 -15.42 -17.77
N TYR A 17 -2.80 -15.23 -18.97
CA TYR A 17 -4.24 -15.30 -19.18
C TYR A 17 -4.80 -16.71 -18.89
N MET A 18 -4.12 -17.76 -19.34
CA MET A 18 -4.57 -19.14 -19.11
C MET A 18 -4.61 -19.47 -17.62
N LYS A 19 -3.53 -19.17 -16.88
CA LYS A 19 -3.49 -19.37 -15.42
C LYS A 19 -4.57 -18.58 -14.70
N PHE A 20 -4.81 -17.34 -15.12
CA PHE A 20 -5.86 -16.51 -14.57
C PHE A 20 -7.26 -17.10 -14.83
N ARG A 21 -7.50 -17.61 -16.04
CA ARG A 21 -8.76 -18.24 -16.44
C ARG A 21 -9.02 -19.52 -15.64
N GLU A 22 -8.02 -20.38 -15.47
CA GLU A 22 -8.11 -21.58 -14.65
C GLU A 22 -8.51 -21.25 -13.21
N LYS A 23 -7.87 -20.24 -12.62
CA LYS A 23 -8.19 -19.76 -11.28
C LYS A 23 -9.62 -19.23 -11.17
N ALA A 24 -10.06 -18.43 -12.14
CA ALA A 24 -11.44 -17.93 -12.18
C ALA A 24 -12.46 -19.07 -12.26
N LEU A 25 -12.16 -20.11 -13.04
CA LEU A 25 -13.01 -21.30 -13.16
C LEU A 25 -13.07 -22.08 -11.83
N ALA A 26 -11.92 -22.26 -11.16
CA ALA A 26 -11.84 -22.91 -9.85
C ALA A 26 -12.67 -22.19 -8.78
N GLU A 27 -12.71 -20.86 -8.83
CA GLU A 27 -13.51 -20.02 -7.93
C GLU A 27 -14.99 -19.89 -8.38
N ARG A 28 -15.42 -20.62 -9.43
CA ARG A 28 -16.76 -20.57 -10.03
C ARG A 28 -17.19 -19.18 -10.50
N MET A 29 -16.22 -18.37 -10.93
CA MET A 29 -16.43 -17.01 -11.41
C MET A 29 -16.33 -16.92 -12.92
N LYS A 30 -17.09 -16.00 -13.54
CA LYS A 30 -16.86 -15.66 -14.95
C LYS A 30 -15.55 -14.89 -15.07
N VAL A 31 -14.79 -15.11 -16.14
CA VAL A 31 -13.51 -14.43 -16.39
C VAL A 31 -13.65 -12.89 -16.32
N GLY A 32 -14.75 -12.33 -16.84
CA GLY A 32 -15.01 -10.89 -16.73
C GLY A 32 -15.30 -10.39 -15.31
N GLU A 33 -15.92 -11.21 -14.46
CA GLU A 33 -16.16 -10.89 -13.05
C GLU A 33 -14.85 -10.95 -12.25
N ALA A 34 -14.07 -12.01 -12.46
CA ALA A 34 -12.73 -12.13 -11.89
C ALA A 34 -11.82 -10.98 -12.32
N LEU A 35 -11.86 -10.59 -13.60
CA LEU A 35 -11.09 -9.46 -14.14
C LEU A 35 -11.51 -8.13 -13.48
N THR A 36 -12.82 -7.93 -13.32
CA THR A 36 -13.36 -6.74 -12.64
C THR A 36 -12.88 -6.67 -11.19
N LEU A 37 -12.85 -7.80 -10.49
CA LEU A 37 -12.31 -7.88 -9.13
C LEU A 37 -10.82 -7.56 -9.09
N ALA A 38 -10.03 -8.18 -9.98
CA ALA A 38 -8.60 -7.92 -10.09
C ALA A 38 -8.30 -6.43 -10.36
N MET A 39 -9.06 -5.81 -11.27
CA MET A 39 -8.96 -4.36 -11.54
C MET A 39 -9.30 -3.52 -10.30
N ARG A 40 -10.34 -3.88 -9.54
CA ARG A 40 -10.69 -3.17 -8.30
C ARG A 40 -9.59 -3.28 -7.25
N GLU A 41 -9.03 -4.47 -7.07
CA GLU A 41 -7.90 -4.67 -6.15
C GLU A 41 -6.67 -3.90 -6.59
N TRP A 42 -6.37 -3.90 -7.89
CA TRP A 42 -5.25 -3.16 -8.45
C TRP A 42 -5.38 -1.66 -8.19
N ILE A 43 -6.56 -1.09 -8.44
CA ILE A 43 -6.85 0.33 -8.15
C ILE A 43 -6.74 0.60 -6.65
N LYS A 44 -7.25 -0.29 -5.79
CA LYS A 44 -7.18 -0.15 -4.34
C LYS A 44 -5.72 -0.16 -3.83
N LYS A 45 -4.93 -1.13 -4.26
CA LYS A 45 -3.48 -1.21 -3.94
C LYS A 45 -2.71 0.00 -4.45
N GLY A 46 -3.05 0.49 -5.65
CA GLY A 46 -2.48 1.71 -6.22
C GLY A 46 -2.84 3.00 -5.46
N ARG A 47 -3.95 3.02 -4.70
CA ARG A 47 -4.32 4.12 -3.80
C ARG A 47 -3.66 4.03 -2.42
N GLU A 48 -3.33 2.83 -1.97
CA GLU A 48 -2.63 2.61 -0.70
C GLU A 48 -1.11 2.86 -0.81
N GLY A 49 -0.55 2.80 -2.03
CA GLY A 49 0.82 3.22 -2.32
C GLY A 49 0.92 4.71 -2.62
N LYS A 50 1.75 5.44 -1.85
CA LYS A 50 2.18 6.86 -2.00
C LYS A 50 1.52 7.91 -1.09
N GLY A 51 1.03 7.54 0.08
CA GLY A 51 0.85 8.49 1.18
C GLY A 51 1.63 8.04 2.40
N ILE A 52 2.68 8.77 2.79
CA ILE A 52 3.20 8.67 4.17
C ILE A 52 2.03 9.07 5.06
N ASN A 53 1.33 8.09 5.66
CA ASN A 53 0.23 8.39 6.55
C ASN A 53 0.82 9.01 7.82
N PRO A 54 0.56 10.30 8.13
CA PRO A 54 1.14 10.96 9.29
C PRO A 54 0.78 10.26 10.61
N ARG A 55 -0.35 9.52 10.64
CA ARG A 55 -0.76 8.71 11.79
C ARG A 55 0.18 7.53 12.07
N ASN A 56 1.02 7.12 11.13
CA ASN A 56 2.04 6.10 11.38
C ASN A 56 3.23 6.64 12.19
N LEU A 57 3.47 7.97 12.21
CA LEU A 57 4.45 8.58 13.11
C LEU A 57 4.04 8.41 14.58
N LEU A 58 2.72 8.45 14.85
CA LEU A 58 2.16 8.21 16.19
C LEU A 58 2.26 6.74 16.65
N LYS A 59 2.62 5.81 15.75
CA LYS A 59 2.79 4.39 16.08
C LYS A 59 4.23 4.02 16.42
N ILE A 60 5.17 4.96 16.29
CA ILE A 60 6.57 4.73 16.66
C ILE A 60 6.62 4.61 18.18
N LYS A 61 7.04 3.44 18.68
CA LYS A 61 7.29 3.25 20.11
C LYS A 61 8.65 3.85 20.45
N PRO A 62 8.77 4.66 21.52
CA PRO A 62 10.08 5.06 22.01
C PRO A 62 10.86 3.80 22.41
N PHE A 63 12.15 3.78 22.10
CA PHE A 63 13.08 2.75 22.57
C PHE A 63 14.02 3.36 23.59
N ASP A 64 14.45 2.55 24.56
CA ASP A 64 15.41 2.95 25.57
C ASP A 64 16.82 2.91 24.96
N TRP A 65 17.56 4.01 25.09
CA TRP A 65 18.93 4.15 24.57
C TRP A 65 19.98 3.80 25.64
N GLY A 66 19.55 3.40 26.84
CA GLY A 66 20.40 3.00 27.95
C GLY A 66 20.56 4.11 29.02
N PRO A 67 21.10 3.77 30.19
CA PRO A 67 21.27 4.71 31.29
C PRO A 67 22.20 5.86 30.91
N GLY A 68 21.84 7.08 31.29
CA GLY A 68 22.59 8.31 30.96
C GLY A 68 22.16 8.99 29.66
N THR A 69 21.18 8.43 28.93
CA THR A 69 20.65 9.01 27.67
C THR A 69 19.33 9.77 27.86
N GLU A 70 18.88 9.92 29.10
CA GLU A 70 17.54 10.46 29.42
C GLU A 70 17.39 11.93 29.03
N LYS A 71 18.51 12.67 28.91
CA LYS A 71 18.55 14.09 28.58
C LYS A 71 19.15 14.39 27.20
N THR A 72 19.48 13.36 26.42
CA THR A 72 20.18 13.51 25.13
C THR A 72 19.43 14.43 24.16
N SER A 73 18.09 14.42 24.17
CA SER A 73 17.31 15.37 23.37
C SER A 73 17.62 16.83 23.70
N LYS A 74 17.76 17.16 24.98
CA LYS A 74 18.04 18.54 25.43
C LYS A 74 19.46 18.96 25.12
N GLU A 75 20.41 18.04 25.24
CA GLU A 75 21.82 18.28 24.91
C GLU A 75 21.98 18.56 23.42
N ILE A 76 21.32 17.76 22.57
CA ILE A 76 21.31 17.96 21.12
C ILE A 76 20.63 19.29 20.76
N ASP A 77 19.49 19.61 21.38
CA ASP A 77 18.80 20.88 21.13
C ASP A 77 19.67 22.09 21.52
N GLU A 78 20.43 22.00 22.62
CA GLU A 78 21.34 23.07 23.05
C GLU A 78 22.51 23.25 22.06
N ILE A 79 23.04 22.16 21.51
CA ILE A 79 24.09 22.19 20.47
C ILE A 79 23.57 22.77 19.15
N LEU A 80 22.39 22.33 18.70
CA LEU A 80 21.85 22.69 17.38
C LEU A 80 21.22 24.08 17.35
N TYR A 81 20.48 24.45 18.40
CA TYR A 81 19.69 25.69 18.41
C TYR A 81 20.27 26.76 19.32
N GLY A 82 21.24 26.42 20.17
CA GLY A 82 21.82 27.34 21.15
C GLY A 82 20.84 27.70 22.26
N LYS A 83 21.36 28.11 23.42
CA LYS A 83 20.55 28.70 24.50
C LYS A 83 19.89 29.98 23.95
N LYS A 84 18.60 29.92 23.59
CA LYS A 84 17.81 31.15 23.40
C LYS A 84 17.85 31.90 24.74
N ARG A 85 18.58 33.02 24.75
CA ARG A 85 18.51 34.02 25.82
C ARG A 85 17.13 34.67 25.85
#